data_AF-A0A7U9S4E3-F1
#
_entry.id   AF-A0A7U9S4E3-F1
#
_cell.length_a   1.000
_cell.length_b   1.000
_cell.length_c   1.000
_cell.angle_alpha   90.00
_cell.angle_beta   90.00
_cell.angle_gamma   90.00
#
_symmetry.space_group_name_H-M   'P 1'
#
loop_
_entity.id
_entity.type
_entity.pdbx_description
1 polymer ?
#
loop_
_entity_poly.entity_id
_entity_poly.type
_entity_poly.pdbx_seq_one_letter_code
_entity_poly.pdbx_strand_id
1 'polypeptide(L)' 'MEEEEFKKRVDKFFDIIYKEATDCGGLVSGEHGIGSGKVKYLLDSVGETNMAIMEGIKRVFDPKMILNPGKVCYRL' A
#
# COMPACT_ATOMS: atom_id res chain seq x y z
N MET A 1 -6.08 21.04 -18.73
CA MET A 1 -5.43 20.82 -17.42
C MET A 1 -4.09 20.20 -17.71
N GLU A 2 -3.01 20.77 -17.18
CA GLU A 2 -1.66 20.25 -17.38
C GLU A 2 -1.51 18.88 -16.69
N GLU A 3 -0.66 18.01 -17.24
CA GLU A 3 -0.47 16.64 -16.73
C GLU A 3 -0.05 16.64 -15.25
N GLU A 4 0.81 17.57 -14.87
CA GLU A 4 1.29 17.73 -13.49
C GLU A 4 0.16 18.08 -12.51
N GLU A 5 -0.78 18.93 -12.94
CA GLU A 5 -1.95 19.29 -12.14
C GLU A 5 -2.89 18.09 -12.01
N PHE A 6 -3.08 17.32 -13.08
CA PHE A 6 -3.86 16.09 -13.06
C PHE A 6 -3.29 15.09 -12.04
N LYS A 7 -1.99 14.81 -12.08
CA LYS A 7 -1.32 13.87 -11.17
C LYS A 7 -1.49 14.27 -9.70
N LYS A 8 -1.27 15.55 -9.36
CA LYS A 8 -1.48 16.06 -8.00
C LYS A 8 -2.91 15.86 -7.50
N ARG A 9 -3.91 16.08 -8.38
CA ARG A 9 -5.31 15.88 -8.03
C ARG A 9 -5.64 14.40 -7.83
N VAL A 10 -5.07 13.52 -8.66
CA VAL A 10 -5.22 12.06 -8.54
C VAL A 10 -4.60 11.55 -7.24
N ASP A 11 -3.40 11.98 -6.89
CA ASP A 11 -2.73 11.57 -5.64
C ASP A 11 -3.56 11.97 -4.42
N LYS A 12 -4.02 13.23 -4.39
CA LYS A 12 -4.91 13.71 -3.32
C LYS A 12 -6.23 12.94 -3.26
N PHE A 13 -6.81 12.61 -4.42
CA PHE A 13 -8.03 11.81 -4.48
C PHE A 13 -7.81 10.41 -3.88
N PHE A 14 -6.67 9.76 -4.17
CA PHE A 14 -6.39 8.45 -3.59
C PHE A 14 -6.20 8.49 -2.07
N ASP A 15 -5.54 9.52 -1.54
CA ASP A 15 -5.41 9.70 -0.09
C ASP A 15 -6.78 9.81 0.59
N ILE A 16 -7.72 10.53 -0.03
CA ILE A 16 -9.09 10.69 0.48
C ILE A 16 -9.86 9.36 0.37
N ILE A 17 -9.93 8.76 -0.83
CA ILE A 17 -10.83 7.63 -1.06
C ILE A 17 -10.44 6.37 -0.29
N TYR A 18 -9.14 6.11 -0.09
CA TYR A 18 -8.70 4.95 0.70
C TYR A 18 -8.91 5.14 2.19
N LYS A 19 -8.77 6.37 2.67
CA LYS A 19 -9.14 6.70 4.05
C LYS A 19 -10.65 6.48 4.26
N GLU A 20 -11.49 7.04 3.41
CA GLU A 20 -12.95 6.86 3.50
C GLU A 20 -13.36 5.39 3.41
N ALA A 21 -12.75 4.62 2.52
CA ALA A 21 -12.99 3.19 2.41
C ALA A 21 -12.67 2.46 3.72
N THR A 22 -11.55 2.82 4.37
CA THR A 22 -11.14 2.24 5.66
C THR A 22 -12.08 2.65 6.79
N ASP A 23 -12.48 3.92 6.85
CA ASP A 23 -13.44 4.44 7.84
C ASP A 23 -14.81 3.74 7.72
N CYS A 24 -15.19 3.32 6.51
CA CYS A 24 -16.40 2.51 6.26
C CYS A 24 -16.22 1.00 6.53
N GLY A 25 -15.08 0.55 7.05
CA GLY A 25 -14.78 -0.87 7.29
C GLY A 25 -14.40 -1.67 6.04
N GLY A 26 -14.09 -0.98 4.93
CA GLY A 26 -13.61 -1.58 3.69
C GLY A 26 -12.12 -1.91 3.71
N LEU A 27 -11.66 -2.51 2.60
CA LEU A 27 -10.26 -2.90 2.40
C LEU A 27 -9.63 -2.13 1.23
N VAL A 28 -8.31 -1.96 1.27
CA VAL A 28 -7.51 -1.23 0.24
C VAL A 28 -7.59 -1.87 -1.15
N SER A 29 -7.93 -3.15 -1.24
CA SER A 29 -8.12 -3.84 -2.51
C SER A 29 -9.11 -4.99 -2.39
N GLY A 30 -10.04 -5.10 -3.36
CA GLY A 30 -10.91 -6.26 -3.52
C GLY A 30 -10.32 -7.34 -4.43
N GLU A 31 -9.63 -6.94 -5.51
CA GLU A 31 -9.19 -7.86 -6.58
C GLU A 31 -7.74 -7.64 -7.00
N HIS A 32 -7.36 -6.41 -7.39
CA HIS A 32 -6.06 -6.13 -8.04
C HIS A 32 -4.83 -6.12 -7.12
N GLY A 33 -4.99 -6.48 -5.84
CA GLY A 33 -3.90 -6.49 -4.86
C GLY A 33 -3.34 -5.09 -4.52
N ILE A 34 -2.15 -5.07 -3.91
CA ILE A 34 -1.52 -3.86 -3.33
C ILE A 34 -0.39 -3.31 -4.21
N GLY A 35 0.55 -4.17 -4.63
CA GLY A 35 1.73 -3.78 -5.39
C GLY A 35 2.56 -2.70 -4.68
N SER A 36 3.09 -1.76 -5.47
CA SER A 36 3.73 -0.53 -4.96
C SER A 36 2.71 0.61 -4.78
N GLY A 37 1.71 0.69 -5.65
CA GLY A 37 0.77 1.82 -5.71
C GLY A 37 -0.11 1.98 -4.46
N LYS A 38 -0.43 0.88 -3.76
CA LYS A 38 -1.29 0.92 -2.57
C LYS A 38 -0.57 0.62 -1.27
N VAL A 39 0.74 0.41 -1.28
CA VAL A 39 1.50 -0.01 -0.09
C VAL A 39 1.43 1.04 1.02
N LYS A 40 1.30 2.33 0.67
CA LYS A 40 1.13 3.39 1.66
C LYS A 40 -0.17 3.26 2.44
N TYR A 41 -1.27 2.95 1.75
CA TYR A 41 -2.60 2.80 2.35
C TYR A 41 -2.78 1.46 3.05
N LEU A 42 -2.04 0.42 2.63
CA LEU A 42 -2.09 -0.88 3.28
C LEU A 42 -1.73 -0.75 4.77
N LEU A 43 -0.67 0.01 5.09
CA LEU A 43 -0.27 0.26 6.48
C LEU A 43 -1.43 0.82 7.31
N ASP A 44 -2.12 1.84 6.79
CA ASP A 44 -3.26 2.47 7.48
C ASP A 44 -4.44 1.50 7.66
N SER A 45 -4.63 0.57 6.72
CA SER A 45 -5.73 -0.39 6.72
C SER A 45 -5.50 -1.61 7.62
N VAL A 46 -4.27 -2.13 7.71
CA VAL A 46 -3.97 -3.36 8.47
C VAL A 46 -3.17 -3.12 9.75
N GLY A 47 -2.60 -1.92 9.91
CA GLY A 47 -1.80 -1.53 11.06
C GLY A 47 -0.38 -2.09 11.11
N GLU A 48 0.43 -1.52 11.99
CA GLU A 48 1.85 -1.82 12.16
C GLU A 48 2.12 -3.29 12.47
N THR A 49 1.29 -3.93 13.30
CA THR A 49 1.47 -5.33 13.68
C THR A 49 1.37 -6.27 12.49
N ASN A 50 0.36 -6.10 11.63
CA ASN A 50 0.20 -6.95 10.45
C ASN A 50 1.28 -6.67 9.41
N MET A 51 1.70 -5.41 9.26
CA MET A 51 2.84 -5.06 8.42
C MET A 51 4.13 -5.74 8.88
N ALA A 52 4.43 -5.70 10.18
CA ALA A 52 5.59 -6.37 10.77
C ALA A 52 5.56 -7.90 10.59
N ILE A 53 4.38 -8.53 10.71
CA ILE A 53 4.20 -9.96 10.46
C ILE A 53 4.52 -10.28 8.98
N MET A 54 3.96 -9.51 8.04
CA MET A 54 4.20 -9.71 6.61
C MET A 54 5.69 -9.54 6.25
N GLU A 55 6.35 -8.52 6.81
CA GLU A 55 7.79 -8.31 6.61
C GLU A 55 8.62 -9.43 7.24
N GLY A 56 8.24 -9.91 8.43
CA GLY A 56 8.89 -11.05 9.08
C GLY A 56 8.82 -12.32 8.22
N ILE A 57 7.64 -12.64 7.70
CA ILE A 57 7.46 -13.76 6.75
C ILE A 57 8.33 -13.55 5.51
N LYS A 58 8.33 -12.34 4.93
CA LYS A 58 9.16 -11.99 3.78
C LYS A 58 10.63 -12.26 4.04
N ARG A 59 11.16 -11.87 5.21
CA ARG A 59 12.57 -12.06 5.57
C ARG A 59 12.97 -13.53 5.75
N VAL A 60 12.03 -14.40 6.15
CA VAL A 60 12.28 -15.84 6.23
C VAL A 60 12.50 -16.45 4.84
N PHE A 61 11.66 -16.08 3.87
CA PHE A 61 11.70 -16.66 2.52
C PHE A 61 12.56 -15.89 1.51
N ASP A 62 12.87 -14.62 1.78
CA ASP A 62 13.73 -13.76 0.97
C ASP A 62 14.69 -12.95 1.86
N PRO A 63 15.70 -13.59 2.48
CA PRO A 63 16.62 -12.93 3.40
C PRO A 63 17.43 -11.80 2.76
N LYS A 64 17.58 -11.80 1.42
CA LYS A 64 18.31 -10.78 0.66
C LYS A 64 17.39 -9.67 0.12
N MET A 65 16.08 -9.76 0.34
CA MET A 65 15.08 -8.79 -0.10
C MET A 65 15.10 -8.53 -1.62
N ILE A 66 15.42 -9.54 -2.43
CA ILE A 66 15.58 -9.40 -3.90
C ILE A 66 14.32 -9.80 -4.69
N LEU A 67 13.40 -10.53 -4.08
CA LEU A 67 12.18 -10.97 -4.76
C LEU A 67 11.15 -9.85 -4.76
N ASN A 68 11.09 -9.10 -5.86
CA ASN A 68 10.08 -8.06 -6.11
C ASN A 68 10.07 -6.92 -5.06
N PRO A 69 11.14 -6.12 -5.00
CA PRO A 69 11.37 -5.19 -3.91
C PRO A 69 10.40 -4.01 -3.88
N GLY A 70 10.15 -3.48 -2.67
CA GLY A 70 9.32 -2.29 -2.44
C GLY A 70 7.82 -2.49 -2.63
N LYS A 71 7.34 -3.74 -2.61
CA LYS A 71 5.92 -4.07 -2.79
C LYS A 71 5.36 -4.78 -1.56
N VAL A 72 4.10 -4.47 -1.27
CA VAL A 72 3.25 -5.11 -0.24
C VAL A 72 3.75 -4.96 1.21
N CYS A 73 4.87 -5.58 1.55
CA CYS A 73 5.31 -5.77 2.94
C CYS A 73 6.36 -4.75 3.42
N TYR A 74 6.97 -4.00 2.50
CA TYR A 74 7.89 -2.90 2.82
C TYR A 74 7.95 -1.90 1.67
N ARG A 75 8.48 -0.70 1.93
CA ARG A 75 8.74 0.35 0.93
C ARG A 75 10.24 0.46 0.68
N LEU A 76 10.62 0.85 -0.54
CA LEU A 76 11.99 1.24 -0.88
C LEU A 76 12.30 2.65 -0.39
#